data_AF-A0A6A0QZX3-F1
#
_entry.id   AF-A0A6A0QZX3-F1
#
_cell.length_a   1.000
_cell.length_b   1.000
_cell.length_c   1.000
_cell.angle_alpha   90.00
_cell.angle_beta   90.00
_cell.angle_gamma   90.00
#
_symmetry.space_group_name_H-M   'P 1'
#
loop_
_entity.id
_entity.type
_entity.pdbx_description
1 polymer ?
#
loop_
_entity_poly.entity_id
_entity_poly.type
_entity_poly.pdbx_seq_one_letter_code
_entity_poly.pdbx_strand_id
1 'polypeptide(L)' 'MLRETAWKLATEHGWSETSDAEYIALTKLHGEALIAGNDALRKRASTIVPTETVESFLARLRAQ' A
#
# COMPACT_ATOMS: atom_id res chain seq x y z
N MET A 1 -6.13 15.87 3.30
CA MET A 1 -5.60 14.73 4.09
C MET A 1 -4.97 13.64 3.21
N LEU A 2 -5.72 12.91 2.36
CA LEU A 2 -5.12 11.83 1.56
C LEU A 2 -3.99 12.28 0.62
N ARG A 3 -4.25 13.29 -0.23
CA ARG A 3 -3.25 13.80 -1.17
C ARG A 3 -1.99 14.35 -0.47
N GLU A 4 -2.21 15.07 0.63
CA GLU A 4 -1.12 15.59 1.47
C GLU A 4 -0.29 14.47 2.09
N THR A 5 -0.94 13.40 2.57
CA THR A 5 -0.27 12.22 3.12
C THR A 5 0.53 11.48 2.04
N ALA A 6 -0.03 11.34 0.84
CA ALA A 6 0.66 10.74 -0.30
C ALA A 6 1.90 11.55 -0.72
N TRP A 7 1.80 12.88 -0.79
CA TRP A 7 2.93 13.75 -1.11
C TRP A 7 4.03 13.69 -0.05
N LYS A 8 3.63 13.68 1.23
CA LYS A 8 4.56 13.52 2.34
C LYS A 8 5.30 12.19 2.24
N LEU A 9 4.59 11.08 2.00
CA LEU A 9 5.20 9.76 1.81
C LEU A 9 6.16 9.75 0.62
N ALA A 10 5.75 10.26 -0.54
CA ALA A 10 6.62 10.32 -1.71
C ALA A 10 7.89 11.14 -1.44
N THR A 11 7.76 12.26 -0.73
CA THR A 11 8.89 13.11 -0.33
C THR A 11 9.83 12.40 0.64
N GLU A 12 9.31 11.79 1.70
CA GLU A 12 10.09 11.10 2.75
C GLU A 12 10.86 9.89 2.20
N HIS A 13 10.31 9.21 1.18
CA HIS A 13 10.91 8.04 0.57
C HIS A 13 11.63 8.32 -0.76
N GLY A 14 11.70 9.59 -1.20
CA GLY A 14 12.39 9.99 -2.43
C GLY A 14 11.77 9.39 -3.71
N TRP A 15 10.44 9.17 -3.72
CA TRP A 15 9.75 8.63 -4.88
C TRP A 15 9.46 9.74 -5.90
N SER A 16 9.67 9.43 -7.18
CA SER A 16 9.47 10.38 -8.29
C SER A 16 8.00 10.65 -8.61
N GLU A 17 7.10 9.77 -8.17
CA GLU A 17 5.67 9.83 -8.45
C GLU A 17 4.84 9.55 -7.19
N THR A 18 3.60 10.02 -7.18
CA THR A 18 2.68 9.85 -6.06
C THR A 18 1.72 8.70 -6.23
N SER A 19 1.74 8.03 -7.40
CA SER A 19 0.84 6.94 -7.75
C SER A 19 0.83 5.82 -6.69
N ASP A 20 1.99 5.26 -6.37
CA ASP A 20 2.12 4.26 -5.30
C ASP A 20 1.80 4.85 -3.91
N ALA A 21 2.22 6.09 -3.68
CA ALA A 21 2.03 6.77 -2.41
C ALA A 21 0.55 7.02 -2.08
N GLU A 22 -0.30 7.17 -3.09
CA GLU A 22 -1.74 7.36 -2.94
C GLU A 22 -2.43 6.09 -2.42
N TYR A 23 -2.05 4.91 -2.94
CA TYR A 23 -2.56 3.63 -2.42
C TYR A 23 -2.09 3.40 -0.98
N ILE A 24 -0.82 3.69 -0.69
CA ILE A 24 -0.27 3.56 0.67
C ILE A 24 -0.94 4.55 1.63
N ALA A 25 -1.15 5.80 1.22
CA ALA A 25 -1.84 6.81 2.01
C ALA A 25 -3.30 6.44 2.27
N LEU A 26 -4.00 5.93 1.26
CA LEU A 26 -5.37 5.43 1.40
C LEU A 26 -5.44 4.32 2.45
N THR A 27 -4.58 3.31 2.34
CA THR A 27 -4.52 2.22 3.33
C THR A 27 -4.16 2.77 4.71
N LYS A 28 -3.14 3.62 4.83
CA LYS A 28 -2.73 4.18 6.12
C LYS A 28 -3.83 4.96 6.83
N LEU A 29 -4.70 5.64 6.08
CA LEU A 29 -5.77 6.48 6.65
C LEU A 29 -7.08 5.72 6.87
N HIS A 30 -7.38 4.74 6.02
CA HIS A 30 -8.73 4.19 5.89
C HIS A 30 -8.79 2.66 5.73
N GLY A 31 -7.66 1.95 5.76
CA GLY A 31 -7.61 0.50 5.55
C GLY A 31 -6.76 -0.23 6.58
N GLU A 32 -6.95 -1.54 6.66
CA GLU A 32 -6.19 -2.42 7.56
C GLU A 32 -4.95 -3.02 6.89
N ALA A 33 -5.00 -3.25 5.58
CA ALA A 33 -3.90 -3.82 4.80
C ALA A 33 -3.98 -3.38 3.33
N LEU A 34 -2.83 -3.36 2.66
CA LEU A 34 -2.73 -3.16 1.21
C LEU A 34 -2.54 -4.51 0.53
N ILE A 35 -3.54 -4.92 -0.25
CA ILE A 35 -3.49 -6.15 -1.04
C ILE A 35 -3.32 -5.78 -2.50
N ALA A 36 -2.19 -6.17 -3.09
CA ALA A 36 -1.82 -5.73 -4.43
C ALA A 36 -1.10 -6.84 -5.20
N GLY A 37 -1.36 -6.96 -6.50
CA GLY A 37 -0.62 -7.85 -7.40
C GLY A 37 0.77 -7.31 -7.78
N ASN A 38 0.97 -6.00 -7.69
CA ASN A 38 2.24 -5.36 -8.05
C ASN A 38 3.30 -5.52 -6.94
N ASP A 39 4.39 -6.22 -7.25
CA ASP A 39 5.50 -6.48 -6.34
C ASP A 39 6.26 -5.23 -5.89
N ALA A 40 6.48 -4.26 -6.78
CA ALA A 40 7.20 -3.03 -6.46
C ALA A 40 6.41 -2.16 -5.48
N LEU A 41 5.09 -2.04 -5.69
CA LEU A 41 4.19 -1.36 -4.76
C LEU A 41 4.18 -2.06 -3.40
N ARG A 42 4.02 -3.38 -3.35
CA ARG A 42 4.06 -4.12 -2.06
C ARG A 42 5.39 -3.93 -1.33
N LYS A 43 6.53 -3.98 -2.02
CA LYS A 43 7.85 -3.75 -1.42
C LYS A 43 8.01 -2.34 -0.85
N ARG A 44 7.49 -1.32 -1.55
CA ARG A 44 7.48 0.06 -1.04
C ARG A 44 6.56 0.21 0.17
N ALA A 45 5.41 -0.47 0.15
CA ALA A 45 4.38 -0.36 1.17
C ALA A 45 4.67 -1.17 2.44
N SER A 46 5.42 -2.27 2.36
CA SER A 46 5.56 -3.26 3.44
C SER A 46 6.22 -2.72 4.72
N THR A 47 6.92 -1.59 4.64
CA THR A 47 7.50 -0.92 5.81
C THR A 47 6.57 0.13 6.43
N ILE A 48 5.43 0.41 5.79
CA ILE A 48 4.52 1.52 6.14
C ILE A 48 3.14 1.00 6.55
N VAL A 49 2.64 -0.01 5.85
CA VAL A 49 1.33 -0.65 6.12
C VAL A 49 1.46 -2.17 5.99
N PRO A 50 0.59 -2.96 6.63
CA PRO A 50 0.50 -4.38 6.36
C PRO A 50 0.24 -4.63 4.87
N THR A 51 0.92 -5.63 4.29
CA THR A 51 0.82 -5.95 2.86
C THR A 51 0.63 -7.44 2.64
N GLU A 52 -0.17 -7.78 1.65
CA GLU A 52 -0.41 -9.17 1.24
C GLU A 52 -0.51 -9.27 -0.29
N THR A 53 -0.20 -10.44 -0.85
CA THR A 53 -0.48 -10.71 -2.28
C THR A 53 -1.98 -10.99 -2.46
N VAL A 54 -2.49 -10.74 -3.66
CA VAL A 54 -3.88 -11.09 -4.00
C VAL A 54 -4.09 -12.60 -3.87
N GLU A 55 -3.11 -13.39 -4.28
CA GLU A 55 -3.15 -14.86 -4.26
C GLU A 55 -3.26 -15.40 -2.83
N SER A 56 -2.42 -14.90 -1.91
CA SER A 56 -2.44 -15.31 -0.49
C SER A 56 -3.76 -14.92 0.16
N PHE A 57 -4.23 -13.70 -0.10
CA PHE A 57 -5.50 -13.23 0.44
C PHE A 57 -6.68 -14.10 -0.01
N LEU A 58 -6.75 -14.42 -1.31
CA LEU A 58 -7.79 -15.27 -1.86
C LEU A 58 -7.71 -16.70 -1.34
N ALA A 59 -6.51 -17.24 -1.11
CA ALA A 59 -6.36 -18.56 -0.50
C ALA A 59 -6.92 -18.58 0.94
N ARG A 60 -6.61 -17.56 1.75
CA ARG A 60 -7.13 -17.42 3.12
C ARG A 60 -8.63 -17.17 3.16
N LEU A 61 -9.18 -16.40 2.22
CA LEU A 61 -10.62 -16.14 2.14
C LEU A 61 -11.41 -17.41 1.82
N ARG A 62 -10.88 -18.28 0.95
CA ARG A 62 -11.52 -19.55 0.57
C ARG A 62 -11.44 -20.63 1.65
N ALA A 63 -10.55 -20.46 2.62
CA ALA A 63 -10.35 -21.41 3.73
C ALA A 63 -11.23 -21.11 4.95
N GLN A 64 -12.07 -20.07 4.88
CA GLN A 64 -13.07 -19.68 5.89
C GLN A 64 -14.45 -20.17 5.48
#